data_AF-A0A6A6ZKD0-F1
#
_entry.id   AF-A0A6A6ZKD0-F1
#
_cell.length_a   1.000
_cell.length_b   1.000
_cell.length_c   1.000
_cell.angle_alpha   90.00
_cell.angle_beta   90.00
_cell.angle_gamma   90.00
#
_symmetry.space_group_name_H-M   'P 1'
#
loop_
_entity.id
_entity.type
_entity.pdbx_description
1 polymer ?
#
loop_
_entity_poly.entity_id
_entity_poly.type
_entity_poly.pdbx_seq_one_letter_code
_entity_poly.pdbx_strand_id
1 'polypeptide(L)'
;MSSRVVPRGPWTGKLNWNLRATYRGETYVPFHVYVQLDNTHQPSARDFRQFTQLPAELQLQIFCYCDSAVLFQLMHVSSATRRKAEKLFWSCPDLWWKVDGDWLLAGGFSGHIYYAIDFLASAKQIEVEFSDLGSFSHNAWEDGERQYAKPPPDHVRDQQIHNFWQTLQRRFPNATDVILSEWTADEAGTPPPAGLRITAGKCPTRIRTSVSCLQKVAKYPRQETRSLWRPRYPSSNQLGAWEVVTLDWTRTSVLPPHKKFSGPVGAFCRIGHDKYQNYCMQSAIRVLRIYAIEAYYLQNRQSPSACPFPGCGLQFALPGQWAIHAIDARHDEGIDLPSKQLRSLFQDHSARLARIQQQCTDAMEGLRSEWGKEGSTQRTEAEHAFVSQLQHDPLYTHEYPPRDSSIWRRYQREMNNEFSWR
;
A
#
# COMPACT_ATOMS: atom_id res chain seq x y z
N MET A 1 -5.94 15.82 -3.90
CA MET A 1 -4.70 15.14 -3.49
C MET A 1 -4.58 15.33 -1.99
N SER A 2 -4.15 14.31 -1.25
CA SER A 2 -4.07 14.43 0.21
C SER A 2 -3.01 15.44 0.62
N SER A 3 -3.43 16.46 1.37
CA SER A 3 -2.57 17.55 1.87
C SER A 3 -1.48 17.11 2.85
N ARG A 4 -1.59 15.87 3.34
CA ARG A 4 -0.63 15.24 4.26
C ARG A 4 0.42 14.40 3.55
N VAL A 5 0.40 14.43 2.22
CA VAL A 5 1.49 14.00 1.33
C VAL A 5 2.55 15.10 1.30
N VAL A 6 2.92 15.56 2.50
CA VAL A 6 3.82 16.68 2.80
C VAL A 6 4.38 16.44 4.20
N PRO A 7 5.66 16.08 4.36
CA PRO A 7 6.23 15.89 5.68
C PRO A 7 6.25 17.22 6.45
N ARG A 8 5.72 17.20 7.67
CA ARG A 8 5.64 18.38 8.54
C ARG A 8 7.03 18.73 9.08
N GLY A 9 7.75 19.60 8.37
CA GLY A 9 9.04 20.14 8.81
C GLY A 9 9.99 20.49 7.66
N PRO A 10 11.19 21.00 7.96
CA PRO A 10 12.24 21.17 6.95
C PRO A 10 12.66 19.81 6.40
N TRP A 11 12.56 19.63 5.08
CA TRP A 11 12.96 18.40 4.40
C TRP A 11 14.49 18.25 4.36
N THR A 12 15.06 17.45 5.26
CA THR A 12 16.52 17.24 5.36
C THR A 12 17.06 16.09 4.50
N GLY A 13 16.18 15.35 3.82
CA GLY A 13 16.51 14.09 3.15
C GLY A 13 16.94 14.22 1.69
N LYS A 14 17.49 13.13 1.14
CA LYS A 14 17.58 12.92 -0.32
C LYS A 14 16.19 12.53 -0.84
N LEU A 15 15.83 12.96 -2.05
CA LEU A 15 14.58 12.53 -2.69
C LEU A 15 14.52 11.00 -2.79
N ASN A 16 13.46 10.41 -2.23
CA ASN A 16 13.26 8.97 -2.28
C ASN A 16 12.67 8.57 -3.64
N TRP A 17 13.54 8.27 -4.61
CA TRP A 17 13.17 7.80 -5.95
C TRP A 17 12.54 6.39 -5.99
N ASN A 18 12.34 5.75 -4.84
CA ASN A 18 11.58 4.52 -4.69
C ASN A 18 10.26 4.75 -3.92
N LEU A 19 9.88 6.01 -3.69
CA LEU A 19 8.57 6.38 -3.13
C LEU A 19 7.46 5.85 -4.03
N ARG A 20 6.40 5.34 -3.41
CA ARG A 20 5.19 4.87 -4.07
C ARG A 20 4.00 5.63 -3.49
N ALA A 21 3.06 6.00 -4.34
CA ALA A 21 1.86 6.73 -3.94
C ALA A 21 0.63 6.28 -4.72
N THR A 22 -0.57 6.44 -4.14
CA THR A 22 -1.81 6.37 -4.92
C THR A 22 -1.92 7.57 -5.86
N TYR A 23 -2.87 7.55 -6.80
CA TYR A 23 -3.22 8.72 -7.61
C TYR A 23 -3.74 9.92 -6.78
N ARG A 24 -4.22 9.69 -5.54
CA ARG A 24 -4.55 10.72 -4.53
C ARG A 24 -3.31 11.25 -3.79
N GLY A 25 -2.13 10.69 -4.06
CA GLY A 25 -0.85 11.01 -3.47
C GLY A 25 -0.48 10.20 -2.22
N GLU A 26 -1.39 9.41 -1.65
CA GLU A 26 -1.12 8.71 -0.39
C GLU A 26 0.07 7.77 -0.50
N THR A 27 1.12 8.03 0.29
CA THR A 27 2.40 7.35 0.19
C THR A 27 2.45 6.04 0.96
N TYR A 28 3.17 5.06 0.42
CA TYR A 28 3.46 3.79 1.11
C TYR A 28 4.92 3.39 0.91
N VAL A 29 5.49 2.79 1.95
CA VAL A 29 6.88 2.35 1.96
C VAL A 29 6.94 0.87 1.55
N PRO A 30 7.72 0.49 0.53
CA PRO A 30 7.94 -0.92 0.22
C PRO A 30 8.67 -1.62 1.38
N PHE A 31 8.28 -2.85 1.74
CA PHE A 31 8.94 -3.61 2.80
C PHE A 31 10.48 -3.59 2.69
N HIS A 32 11.03 -3.85 1.50
CA HIS A 32 12.48 -3.88 1.30
C HIS A 32 13.18 -2.53 1.54
N VAL A 33 12.49 -1.40 1.40
CA VAL A 33 13.00 -0.07 1.76
C VAL A 33 12.86 0.15 3.26
N TYR A 34 11.75 -0.30 3.86
CA TYR A 34 11.48 -0.17 5.29
C TYR A 34 12.48 -0.93 6.18
N VAL A 35 13.00 -2.06 5.71
CA VAL A 35 14.02 -2.86 6.43
C VAL A 35 15.45 -2.69 5.91
N GLN A 36 15.67 -1.73 5.01
CA GLN A 36 17.01 -1.42 4.50
C GLN A 36 17.78 -0.59 5.54
N LEU A 37 18.96 -1.08 5.95
CA LEU A 37 19.88 -0.28 6.75
C LEU A 37 20.42 0.88 5.92
N ASP A 38 20.57 2.05 6.55
CA ASP A 38 21.32 3.15 5.95
C ASP A 38 22.80 2.75 5.77
N ASN A 39 23.28 2.82 4.53
CA ASN A 39 24.65 2.46 4.15
C ASN A 39 25.75 3.32 4.82
N THR A 40 25.39 4.31 5.64
CA THR A 40 26.33 5.18 6.37
C THR A 40 27.04 4.48 7.51
N HIS A 41 26.54 3.33 7.99
CA HIS A 41 27.13 2.60 9.10
C HIS A 41 27.27 1.10 8.79
N GLN A 42 28.49 0.68 8.39
CA GLN A 42 28.93 -0.71 8.56
C GLN A 42 29.67 -0.83 9.90
N PRO A 43 29.01 -1.27 11.00
CA PRO A 43 29.68 -1.51 12.27
C PRO A 43 30.65 -2.70 12.15
N SER A 44 31.67 -2.74 13.01
CA SER A 44 32.64 -3.83 12.99
C SER A 44 32.04 -5.08 13.65
N ALA A 45 32.42 -6.27 13.18
CA ALA A 45 31.96 -7.53 13.77
C ALA A 45 32.44 -7.74 15.24
N ARG A 46 33.34 -6.89 15.76
CA ARG A 46 33.80 -6.94 17.15
C ARG A 46 32.75 -6.40 18.13
N ASP A 47 32.02 -5.37 17.71
CA ASP A 47 31.12 -4.60 18.58
C ASP A 47 29.93 -5.45 19.07
N PHE A 48 29.46 -6.37 18.22
CA PHE A 48 28.34 -7.27 18.55
C PHE A 48 28.66 -8.28 19.67
N ARG A 49 29.93 -8.67 19.87
CA ARG A 49 30.28 -9.60 20.96
C ARG A 49 30.05 -8.98 22.34
N GLN A 50 30.33 -7.69 22.48
CA GLN A 50 30.12 -6.96 23.74
C GLN A 50 28.62 -6.89 24.06
N PHE A 51 27.78 -6.63 23.06
CA PHE A 51 26.32 -6.63 23.21
C PHE A 51 25.80 -7.96 23.82
N THR A 52 26.27 -9.10 23.32
CA THR A 52 25.82 -10.42 23.82
C THR A 52 26.25 -10.74 25.26
N GLN A 53 27.19 -9.99 25.82
CA GLN A 53 27.65 -10.13 27.22
C GLN A 53 26.88 -9.23 28.20
N LEU A 54 26.05 -8.31 27.71
CA LEU A 54 25.23 -7.45 28.55
C LEU A 54 24.10 -8.24 29.23
N PRO A 55 23.66 -7.86 30.45
CA PRO A 55 22.41 -8.34 31.05
C PRO A 55 21.21 -8.19 30.10
N ALA A 56 20.23 -9.10 30.22
CA ALA A 56 19.09 -9.18 29.31
C ALA A 56 18.21 -7.91 29.33
N GLU A 57 18.23 -7.18 30.45
CA GLU A 57 17.57 -5.90 30.67
C GLU A 57 18.21 -4.79 29.83
N LEU A 58 19.55 -4.73 29.82
CA LEU A 58 20.29 -3.76 29.00
C LEU A 58 20.19 -4.10 27.51
N GLN A 59 20.23 -5.39 27.15
CA GLN A 59 19.97 -5.82 25.77
C GLN A 59 18.58 -5.38 25.30
N LEU A 60 17.56 -5.55 26.15
CA LEU A 60 16.19 -5.11 25.83
C LEU A 60 16.08 -3.59 25.74
N GLN A 61 16.73 -2.85 26.63
CA GLN A 61 16.76 -1.38 26.58
C GLN A 61 17.38 -0.88 25.28
N ILE A 62 18.50 -1.48 24.83
CA ILE A 62 19.13 -1.17 23.54
C ILE A 62 18.15 -1.43 22.38
N PHE A 63 17.45 -2.57 22.38
CA PHE A 63 16.47 -2.87 21.31
C PHE A 63 15.32 -1.86 21.26
N CYS A 64 14.92 -1.25 22.38
CA CYS A 64 13.90 -0.19 22.38
C CYS A 64 14.36 1.12 21.70
N TYR A 65 15.66 1.30 21.47
CA TYR A 65 16.22 2.42 20.70
C TYR A 65 16.62 2.03 19.26
N CYS A 66 16.51 0.76 18.88
CA CYS A 66 16.76 0.32 17.51
C CYS A 66 15.58 0.71 16.61
N ASP A 67 15.89 1.24 15.42
CA ASP A 67 14.90 1.40 14.36
C ASP A 67 14.45 0.03 13.81
N SER A 68 13.43 0.07 12.96
CA SER A 68 12.80 -1.13 12.39
C SER A 68 13.71 -1.91 11.44
N ALA A 69 14.67 -1.28 10.77
CA ALA A 69 15.64 -1.95 9.92
C ALA A 69 16.66 -2.71 10.77
N VAL A 70 17.21 -2.08 11.81
CA VAL A 70 18.11 -2.71 12.79
C VAL A 70 17.40 -3.85 13.52
N LEU A 71 16.17 -3.66 13.98
CA LEU A 71 15.35 -4.73 14.59
C LEU A 71 15.15 -5.91 13.62
N PHE A 72 14.84 -5.65 12.35
CA PHE A 72 14.70 -6.69 11.35
C PHE A 72 16.01 -7.48 11.16
N GLN A 73 17.16 -6.82 11.05
CA GLN A 73 18.45 -7.52 10.95
C GLN A 73 18.73 -8.36 12.21
N LEU A 74 18.43 -7.84 13.42
CA LEU A 74 18.58 -8.56 14.69
C LEU A 74 17.71 -9.82 14.79
N MET A 75 16.59 -9.89 14.05
CA MET A 75 15.78 -11.11 13.91
C MET A 75 16.53 -12.24 13.18
N HIS A 76 17.51 -11.91 12.33
CA HIS A 76 18.28 -12.90 11.58
C HIS A 76 19.56 -13.36 12.29
N VAL A 77 20.06 -12.63 13.29
CA VAL A 77 21.36 -12.94 13.95
C VAL A 77 21.33 -14.18 14.84
N SER A 78 20.36 -14.32 15.75
CA SER A 78 20.30 -15.45 16.70
C SER A 78 18.88 -15.75 17.17
N SER A 79 18.63 -16.94 17.72
CA SER A 79 17.31 -17.29 18.30
C SER A 79 16.94 -16.43 19.51
N ALA A 80 17.92 -16.04 20.34
CA ALA A 80 17.71 -15.22 21.53
C ALA A 80 17.35 -13.77 21.16
N THR A 81 18.10 -13.15 20.24
CA THR A 81 17.80 -11.80 19.74
C THR A 81 16.49 -11.79 18.97
N ARG A 82 16.22 -12.82 18.14
CA ARG A 82 15.01 -12.92 17.31
C ARG A 82 13.73 -12.72 18.10
N ARG A 83 13.49 -13.49 19.16
CA ARG A 83 12.25 -13.41 19.95
C ARG A 83 11.99 -12.00 20.51
N LYS A 84 13.05 -11.26 20.86
CA LYS A 84 12.95 -9.91 21.43
C LYS A 84 12.79 -8.85 20.34
N ALA A 85 13.61 -8.91 19.30
CA ALA A 85 13.56 -7.98 18.17
C ALA A 85 12.25 -8.11 17.38
N GLU A 86 11.78 -9.33 17.15
CA GLU A 86 10.50 -9.64 16.51
C GLU A 86 9.32 -9.01 17.28
N LYS A 87 9.28 -9.18 18.61
CA LYS A 87 8.23 -8.58 19.45
C LYS A 87 8.17 -7.06 19.27
N LEU A 88 9.32 -6.39 19.18
CA LEU A 88 9.40 -4.93 19.04
C LEU A 88 9.04 -4.49 17.61
N PHE A 89 9.61 -5.15 16.60
CA PHE A 89 9.34 -4.89 15.18
C PHE A 89 7.84 -4.91 14.85
N TRP A 90 7.11 -5.93 15.33
CA TRP A 90 5.66 -6.07 15.10
C TRP A 90 4.77 -5.27 16.06
N SER A 91 5.35 -4.48 16.98
CA SER A 91 4.60 -3.66 17.94
C SER A 91 4.85 -2.15 17.79
N CYS A 92 5.36 -1.71 16.63
CA CYS A 92 5.58 -0.29 16.33
C CYS A 92 4.23 0.43 16.09
N PRO A 93 3.79 1.37 16.96
CA PRO A 93 2.42 1.89 16.97
C PRO A 93 2.04 2.71 15.73
N ASP A 94 3.02 3.33 15.05
CA ASP A 94 2.78 4.16 13.87
C ASP A 94 2.87 3.37 12.55
N LEU A 95 3.21 2.07 12.62
CA LEU A 95 3.36 1.17 11.49
C LEU A 95 2.05 0.44 11.19
N TRP A 96 1.63 0.49 9.93
CA TRP A 96 0.42 -0.21 9.46
C TRP A 96 0.75 -1.08 8.26
N TRP A 97 0.48 -2.38 8.38
CA TRP A 97 0.70 -3.32 7.28
C TRP A 97 -0.48 -3.29 6.34
N LYS A 98 -0.23 -2.84 5.12
CA LYS A 98 -1.26 -2.57 4.13
C LYS A 98 -1.62 -3.85 3.37
N VAL A 99 -2.89 -4.22 3.41
CA VAL A 99 -3.45 -5.37 2.70
C VAL A 99 -4.67 -4.94 1.89
N ASP A 100 -4.94 -5.67 0.83
CA ASP A 100 -6.05 -5.39 -0.06
C ASP A 100 -7.36 -6.00 0.52
N GLY A 101 -8.38 -5.17 0.72
CA GLY A 101 -9.69 -5.58 1.21
C GLY A 101 -10.48 -6.41 0.20
N ASP A 102 -10.26 -6.14 -1.08
CA ASP A 102 -10.86 -6.87 -2.20
C ASP A 102 -10.37 -8.34 -2.21
N TRP A 103 -9.07 -8.53 -2.00
CA TRP A 103 -8.44 -9.84 -1.80
C TRP A 103 -8.99 -10.61 -0.58
N LEU A 104 -9.24 -9.92 0.54
CA LEU A 104 -9.86 -10.55 1.73
C LEU A 104 -11.32 -10.95 1.51
N LEU A 105 -12.08 -10.17 0.71
CA LEU A 105 -13.45 -10.52 0.32
C LEU A 105 -13.49 -11.73 -0.61
N ALA A 106 -12.49 -11.88 -1.48
CA ALA A 106 -12.28 -13.07 -2.31
C ALA A 106 -11.73 -14.29 -1.54
N GLY A 107 -11.89 -14.36 -0.21
CA GLY A 107 -11.43 -15.48 0.61
C GLY A 107 -9.92 -15.48 0.94
N GLY A 108 -9.18 -14.47 0.49
CA GLY A 108 -7.79 -14.24 0.89
C GLY A 108 -6.84 -15.33 0.39
N PHE A 109 -6.98 -15.79 -0.85
CA PHE A 109 -6.12 -16.83 -1.44
C PHE A 109 -4.76 -16.31 -1.91
N SER A 110 -3.72 -17.13 -1.84
CA SER A 110 -2.35 -16.70 -2.14
C SER A 110 -2.16 -16.32 -3.62
N GLY A 111 -2.90 -16.96 -4.53
CA GLY A 111 -2.89 -16.67 -5.96
C GLY A 111 -3.19 -15.22 -6.31
N HIS A 112 -4.32 -14.68 -5.83
CA HIS A 112 -4.85 -13.37 -6.20
C HIS A 112 -3.96 -12.17 -5.86
N ILE A 113 -2.95 -12.35 -5.01
CA ILE A 113 -2.10 -11.26 -4.50
C ILE A 113 -0.62 -11.48 -4.82
N TYR A 114 0.11 -10.39 -5.03
CA TYR A 114 1.54 -10.41 -5.36
C TYR A 114 2.48 -10.52 -4.14
N TYR A 115 1.92 -10.57 -2.94
CA TYR A 115 2.64 -10.44 -1.67
C TYR A 115 2.79 -11.78 -0.93
N ALA A 116 3.88 -11.94 -0.18
CA ALA A 116 4.11 -13.06 0.72
C ALA A 116 3.35 -12.84 2.04
N ILE A 117 2.03 -12.95 1.98
CA ILE A 117 1.11 -12.60 3.07
C ILE A 117 1.38 -13.35 4.38
N ASP A 118 1.89 -14.58 4.34
CA ASP A 118 2.20 -15.35 5.56
C ASP A 118 3.28 -14.67 6.43
N PHE A 119 4.09 -13.77 5.85
CA PHE A 119 5.00 -12.90 6.60
C PHE A 119 4.27 -12.01 7.62
N LEU A 120 3.03 -11.63 7.34
CA LEU A 120 2.20 -10.79 8.21
C LEU A 120 1.48 -11.56 9.33
N ALA A 121 1.68 -12.89 9.46
CA ALA A 121 1.03 -13.66 10.52
C ALA A 121 1.35 -13.13 11.93
N SER A 122 2.51 -12.48 12.12
CA SER A 122 2.92 -11.81 13.37
C SER A 122 2.48 -10.33 13.47
N ALA A 123 1.90 -9.74 12.44
CA ALA A 123 1.50 -8.33 12.42
C ALA A 123 0.26 -8.07 13.30
N LYS A 124 0.35 -7.04 14.15
CA LYS A 124 -0.76 -6.63 15.04
C LYS A 124 -1.66 -5.56 14.44
N GLN A 125 -1.09 -4.70 13.60
CA GLN A 125 -1.71 -3.51 13.02
C GLN A 125 -1.84 -3.69 11.51
N ILE A 126 -3.08 -3.92 11.06
CA ILE A 126 -3.42 -4.17 9.65
C ILE A 126 -4.25 -3.00 9.14
N GLU A 127 -3.83 -2.39 8.03
CA GLU A 127 -4.66 -1.50 7.23
C GLU A 127 -5.24 -2.29 6.07
N VAL A 128 -6.55 -2.50 6.08
CA VAL A 128 -7.31 -3.11 4.99
C VAL A 128 -7.85 -2.01 4.11
N GLU A 129 -7.34 -1.91 2.88
CA GLU A 129 -7.72 -0.88 1.93
C GLU A 129 -8.72 -1.41 0.90
N PHE A 130 -9.86 -0.74 0.76
CA PHE A 130 -10.87 -1.01 -0.26
C PHE A 130 -10.74 -0.01 -1.41
N SER A 131 -10.86 -0.50 -2.65
CA SER A 131 -10.76 0.35 -3.83
C SER A 131 -12.00 1.25 -4.04
N ASP A 132 -13.16 0.88 -3.47
CA ASP A 132 -14.38 1.71 -3.42
C ASP A 132 -15.40 1.34 -2.29
N LEU A 133 -16.36 2.25 -2.08
CA LEU A 133 -17.65 2.03 -1.38
C LEU A 133 -18.37 0.74 -1.81
N GLY A 134 -18.21 0.39 -3.09
CA GLY A 134 -18.89 -0.68 -3.81
C GLY A 134 -18.46 -2.10 -3.39
N SER A 135 -17.34 -2.25 -2.68
CA SER A 135 -16.77 -3.53 -2.26
C SER A 135 -17.75 -4.49 -1.56
N PHE A 136 -18.75 -3.95 -0.85
CA PHE A 136 -19.86 -4.67 -0.19
C PHE A 136 -21.24 -4.46 -0.86
N SER A 137 -21.28 -3.72 -1.97
CA SER A 137 -22.50 -3.33 -2.71
C SER A 137 -22.50 -3.82 -4.17
N HIS A 138 -21.50 -4.62 -4.56
CA HIS A 138 -21.46 -5.37 -5.81
C HIS A 138 -21.59 -6.87 -5.51
N ASN A 139 -21.97 -7.66 -6.51
CA ASN A 139 -22.16 -9.10 -6.34
C ASN A 139 -20.85 -9.83 -6.03
N ALA A 140 -20.99 -11.11 -5.68
CA ALA A 140 -19.92 -12.00 -5.28
C ALA A 140 -18.62 -11.82 -6.09
N TRP A 141 -17.52 -11.74 -5.35
CA TRP A 141 -16.17 -11.92 -5.86
C TRP A 141 -16.04 -13.32 -6.46
N GLU A 142 -15.98 -13.41 -7.78
CA GLU A 142 -15.83 -14.69 -8.47
C GLU A 142 -14.34 -14.93 -8.71
N ASP A 143 -13.72 -15.72 -7.82
CA ASP A 143 -12.28 -15.95 -7.74
C ASP A 143 -11.44 -14.67 -7.85
N GLY A 144 -11.76 -13.62 -7.10
CA GLY A 144 -10.93 -12.41 -7.08
C GLY A 144 -11.12 -11.43 -8.26
N GLU A 145 -12.10 -11.64 -9.15
CA GLU A 145 -12.59 -10.59 -10.07
C GLU A 145 -13.91 -9.96 -9.55
N ARG A 146 -14.02 -8.64 -9.67
CA ARG A 146 -15.24 -7.87 -9.37
C ARG A 146 -16.29 -8.08 -10.46
N GLN A 147 -17.47 -8.56 -10.10
CA GLN A 147 -18.62 -8.54 -11.00
C GLN A 147 -19.48 -7.28 -10.78
N TYR A 148 -19.48 -6.37 -11.75
CA TYR A 148 -20.35 -5.19 -11.75
C TYR A 148 -21.82 -5.59 -11.95
N ALA A 149 -22.52 -5.77 -10.85
CA ALA A 149 -23.94 -6.12 -10.83
C ALA A 149 -24.69 -5.37 -9.72
N LYS A 150 -26.01 -5.62 -9.65
CA LYS A 150 -26.89 -5.05 -8.62
C LYS A 150 -26.39 -5.40 -7.21
N PRO A 151 -26.69 -4.57 -6.19
CA PRO A 151 -26.31 -4.89 -4.82
C PRO A 151 -26.87 -6.23 -4.36
N PRO A 152 -26.07 -7.04 -3.64
CA PRO A 152 -26.53 -8.31 -3.12
C PRO A 152 -27.61 -8.08 -2.03
N PRO A 153 -28.57 -9.02 -1.85
CA PRO A 153 -29.51 -8.97 -0.73
C PRO A 153 -28.79 -8.83 0.62
N ASP A 154 -29.43 -8.18 1.60
CA ASP A 154 -28.80 -7.88 2.90
C ASP A 154 -28.20 -9.12 3.60
N HIS A 155 -28.85 -10.29 3.49
CA HIS A 155 -28.35 -11.54 4.06
C HIS A 155 -27.06 -12.06 3.40
N VAL A 156 -26.89 -11.83 2.10
CA VAL A 156 -25.66 -12.18 1.36
C VAL A 156 -24.53 -11.23 1.77
N ARG A 157 -24.80 -9.92 1.85
CA ARG A 157 -23.83 -8.94 2.35
C ARG A 157 -23.38 -9.27 3.78
N ASP A 158 -24.32 -9.68 4.62
CA ASP A 158 -24.05 -10.08 6.00
C ASP A 158 -23.16 -11.32 6.10
N GLN A 159 -23.35 -12.30 5.22
CA GLN A 159 -22.47 -13.46 5.09
C GLN A 159 -21.09 -13.08 4.54
N GLN A 160 -21.00 -12.20 3.54
CA GLN A 160 -19.73 -11.69 3.00
C GLN A 160 -18.90 -10.98 4.09
N ILE A 161 -19.52 -10.13 4.91
CA ILE A 161 -18.85 -9.44 6.03
C ILE A 161 -18.35 -10.47 7.07
N HIS A 162 -19.13 -11.52 7.34
CA HIS A 162 -18.69 -12.59 8.24
C HIS A 162 -17.47 -13.35 7.69
N ASN A 163 -17.53 -13.75 6.42
CA ASN A 163 -16.45 -14.47 5.73
C ASN A 163 -15.18 -13.61 5.61
N PHE A 164 -15.32 -12.30 5.39
CA PHE A 164 -14.21 -11.33 5.43
C PHE A 164 -13.49 -11.36 6.78
N TRP A 165 -14.22 -11.23 7.89
CA TRP A 165 -13.61 -11.25 9.22
C TRP A 165 -12.98 -12.61 9.57
N GLN A 166 -13.63 -13.73 9.21
CA GLN A 166 -13.03 -15.06 9.35
C GLN A 166 -11.72 -15.18 8.56
N THR A 167 -11.70 -14.70 7.31
CA THR A 167 -10.53 -14.71 6.44
C THR A 167 -9.40 -13.87 7.00
N LEU A 168 -9.70 -12.66 7.48
CA LEU A 168 -8.75 -11.77 8.13
C LEU A 168 -8.14 -12.44 9.38
N GLN A 169 -8.96 -13.03 10.26
CA GLN A 169 -8.47 -13.75 11.44
C GLN A 169 -7.63 -14.98 11.09
N ARG A 170 -7.98 -15.71 10.03
CA ARG A 170 -7.22 -16.86 9.53
C ARG A 170 -5.85 -16.46 8.97
N ARG A 171 -5.76 -15.33 8.27
CA ARG A 171 -4.51 -14.85 7.64
C ARG A 171 -3.62 -14.06 8.60
N PHE A 172 -4.22 -13.33 9.54
CA PHE A 172 -3.52 -12.47 10.50
C PHE A 172 -3.94 -12.82 11.94
N PRO A 173 -3.55 -14.01 12.45
CA PRO A 173 -4.02 -14.51 13.75
C PRO A 173 -3.58 -13.64 14.94
N ASN A 174 -2.56 -12.80 14.77
CA ASN A 174 -2.07 -11.85 15.77
C ASN A 174 -2.60 -10.41 15.57
N ALA A 175 -3.45 -10.14 14.59
CA ALA A 175 -4.03 -8.81 14.38
C ALA A 175 -4.94 -8.44 15.56
N THR A 176 -4.61 -7.36 16.26
CA THR A 176 -5.41 -6.78 17.36
C THR A 176 -6.06 -5.46 16.97
N ASP A 177 -5.54 -4.81 15.94
CA ASP A 177 -5.90 -3.47 15.52
C ASP A 177 -6.03 -3.44 13.99
N VAL A 178 -7.27 -3.22 13.53
CA VAL A 178 -7.60 -3.22 12.10
C VAL A 178 -8.17 -1.86 11.72
N ILE A 179 -7.69 -1.29 10.62
CA ILE A 179 -8.27 -0.11 10.02
C ILE A 179 -8.84 -0.48 8.66
N LEU A 180 -10.13 -0.23 8.48
CA LEU A 180 -10.77 -0.30 7.17
C LEU A 180 -10.61 1.07 6.51
N SER A 181 -9.85 1.17 5.41
CA SER A 181 -9.59 2.41 4.68
C SER A 181 -10.14 2.36 3.25
N GLU A 182 -10.40 3.54 2.70
CA GLU A 182 -10.95 3.71 1.35
C GLU A 182 -10.31 4.93 0.64
N TRP A 183 -10.29 4.90 -0.70
CA TRP A 183 -9.78 5.96 -1.59
C TRP A 183 -10.76 7.06 -2.00
N THR A 184 -12.07 6.85 -1.89
CA THR A 184 -13.07 7.87 -2.25
C THR A 184 -13.02 9.02 -1.24
N ALA A 185 -13.01 10.25 -1.74
CA ALA A 185 -13.03 11.46 -0.92
C ALA A 185 -14.48 11.94 -0.70
N ASP A 186 -15.00 11.71 0.50
CA ASP A 186 -16.30 12.23 0.94
C ASP A 186 -16.25 13.73 1.26
N GLU A 187 -17.41 14.35 1.50
CA GLU A 187 -17.49 15.75 1.96
C GLU A 187 -16.99 15.91 3.40
N ALA A 188 -16.59 17.14 3.76
CA ALA A 188 -16.05 17.44 5.08
C ALA A 188 -17.05 17.13 6.20
N GLY A 189 -16.63 16.32 7.19
CA GLY A 189 -17.44 16.04 8.38
C GLY A 189 -18.59 15.05 8.15
N THR A 190 -18.71 14.44 6.97
CA THR A 190 -19.59 13.27 6.79
C THR A 190 -19.16 12.13 7.70
N PRO A 191 -20.10 11.31 8.21
CA PRO A 191 -19.75 10.08 8.91
C PRO A 191 -19.15 9.05 7.92
N PRO A 192 -18.44 8.02 8.41
CA PRO A 192 -17.88 7.01 7.52
C PRO A 192 -18.92 6.31 6.63
N PRO A 193 -18.52 5.82 5.45
CA PRO A 193 -19.39 5.09 4.54
C PRO A 193 -20.17 3.96 5.20
N ALA A 194 -21.44 3.78 4.80
CA ALA A 194 -22.34 2.80 5.41
C ALA A 194 -21.78 1.36 5.35
N GLY A 195 -21.18 0.95 4.23
CA GLY A 195 -20.55 -0.38 4.09
C GLY A 195 -19.42 -0.61 5.09
N LEU A 196 -18.50 0.37 5.25
CA LEU A 196 -17.41 0.29 6.22
C LEU A 196 -17.93 0.32 7.67
N ARG A 197 -18.96 1.11 7.96
CA ARG A 197 -19.60 1.13 9.30
C ARG A 197 -20.26 -0.20 9.66
N ILE A 198 -21.00 -0.82 8.75
CA ILE A 198 -21.63 -2.12 8.97
C ILE A 198 -20.55 -3.21 9.14
N THR A 199 -19.51 -3.17 8.30
CA THR A 199 -18.37 -4.12 8.37
C THR A 199 -17.65 -4.02 9.71
N ALA A 200 -17.26 -2.81 10.13
CA ALA A 200 -16.63 -2.57 11.42
C ALA A 200 -17.54 -2.89 12.61
N GLY A 201 -18.85 -2.64 12.49
CA GLY A 201 -19.85 -3.01 13.51
C GLY A 201 -19.98 -4.51 13.73
N LYS A 202 -19.57 -5.34 12.76
CA LYS A 202 -19.53 -6.81 12.84
C LYS A 202 -18.15 -7.38 13.15
N CYS A 203 -17.21 -6.53 13.57
CA CYS A 203 -15.87 -6.96 13.92
C CYS A 203 -15.86 -7.95 15.12
N PRO A 204 -15.05 -9.03 15.08
CA PRO A 204 -14.85 -9.92 16.21
C PRO A 204 -14.32 -9.20 17.45
N THR A 205 -14.82 -9.56 18.64
CA THR A 205 -14.53 -8.87 19.93
C THR A 205 -13.07 -8.79 20.35
N ARG A 206 -12.18 -9.60 19.74
CA ARG A 206 -10.72 -9.57 19.99
C ARG A 206 -9.98 -8.53 19.15
N ILE A 207 -10.62 -7.96 18.14
CA ILE A 207 -10.03 -6.98 17.22
C ILE A 207 -10.65 -5.61 17.50
N ARG A 208 -9.81 -4.60 17.69
CA ARG A 208 -10.23 -3.20 17.69
C ARG A 208 -10.28 -2.73 16.24
N THR A 209 -11.45 -2.32 15.78
CA THR A 209 -11.61 -1.76 14.44
C THR A 209 -11.84 -0.26 14.47
N SER A 210 -11.19 0.45 13.57
CA SER A 210 -11.48 1.83 13.21
C SER A 210 -11.69 1.95 11.70
N VAL A 211 -12.33 3.03 11.26
CA VAL A 211 -12.57 3.31 9.83
C VAL A 211 -11.82 4.58 9.46
N SER A 212 -11.13 4.55 8.32
CA SER A 212 -10.35 5.67 7.82
C SER A 212 -10.94 6.20 6.53
N CYS A 213 -11.43 7.44 6.57
CA CYS A 213 -12.10 8.09 5.45
C CYS A 213 -11.20 9.17 4.87
N LEU A 214 -11.10 9.21 3.54
CA LEU A 214 -10.59 10.39 2.86
C LEU A 214 -11.73 11.41 2.79
N GLN A 215 -11.48 12.65 3.19
CA GLN A 215 -12.48 13.72 3.21
C GLN A 215 -11.92 14.98 2.58
N LYS A 216 -12.75 15.68 1.81
CA LYS A 216 -12.45 17.03 1.32
C LYS A 216 -12.38 18.01 2.50
N VAL A 217 -11.57 19.05 2.38
CA VAL A 217 -11.58 20.16 3.35
C VAL A 217 -12.62 21.19 2.92
N ALA A 218 -13.53 21.59 3.82
CA ALA A 218 -14.72 22.38 3.49
C ALA A 218 -14.46 23.71 2.74
N LYS A 219 -13.28 24.31 2.90
CA LYS A 219 -12.86 25.55 2.20
C LYS A 219 -11.95 25.31 0.99
N TYR A 220 -11.46 24.08 0.82
CA TYR A 220 -10.43 23.72 -0.15
C TYR A 220 -10.81 22.36 -0.77
N PRO A 221 -11.72 22.33 -1.75
CA PRO A 221 -12.31 21.07 -2.26
C PRO A 221 -11.34 20.16 -3.03
N ARG A 222 -10.11 20.65 -3.30
CA ARG A 222 -8.99 19.88 -3.89
C ARG A 222 -8.06 19.30 -2.81
N GLN A 223 -8.10 19.90 -1.62
CA GLN A 223 -7.43 19.43 -0.42
C GLN A 223 -8.21 18.25 0.13
N GLU A 224 -7.53 17.12 0.26
CA GLU A 224 -8.05 15.96 0.98
C GLU A 224 -7.28 15.82 2.30
N THR A 225 -7.98 15.43 3.35
CA THR A 225 -7.43 14.99 4.64
C THR A 225 -8.00 13.63 4.97
N ARG A 226 -7.24 12.81 5.69
CA ARG A 226 -7.72 11.50 6.13
C ARG A 226 -8.10 11.57 7.60
N SER A 227 -9.36 11.29 7.91
CA SER A 227 -9.89 11.20 9.26
C SER A 227 -9.95 9.75 9.72
N LEU A 228 -9.64 9.51 10.99
CA LEU A 228 -9.80 8.23 11.66
C LEU A 228 -11.04 8.30 12.55
N TRP A 229 -11.90 7.31 12.42
CA TRP A 229 -13.18 7.20 13.13
C TRP A 229 -13.27 5.88 13.85
N ARG A 230 -13.97 5.85 14.99
CA ARG A 230 -14.27 4.61 15.70
C ARG A 230 -15.76 4.52 16.07
N PRO A 231 -16.30 3.31 16.23
CA PRO A 231 -17.62 3.14 16.83
C PRO A 231 -17.56 3.57 18.30
N ARG A 232 -18.46 4.47 18.68
CA ARG A 232 -18.77 4.78 20.08
C ARG A 232 -19.91 3.86 20.50
N TYR A 233 -19.64 2.99 21.47
CA TYR A 233 -20.65 2.13 22.07
C TYR A 233 -21.35 2.91 23.20
N PRO A 234 -22.58 3.42 23.02
CA PRO A 234 -23.37 3.88 24.14
C PRO A 234 -23.62 2.73 25.12
N SER A 235 -23.84 3.06 26.40
CA SER A 235 -24.22 2.09 27.44
C SER A 235 -25.67 1.57 27.31
N SER A 236 -26.32 1.79 26.17
CA SER A 236 -27.67 1.35 25.82
C SER A 236 -27.72 0.90 24.35
N ASN A 237 -28.72 0.09 23.98
CA ASN A 237 -28.83 -0.60 22.67
C ASN A 237 -29.11 0.31 21.44
N GLN A 238 -28.67 1.57 21.43
CA GLN A 238 -28.77 2.43 20.26
C GLN A 238 -27.69 2.10 19.22
N LEU A 239 -28.00 2.33 17.94
CA LEU A 239 -27.02 2.25 16.85
C LEU A 239 -25.78 3.08 17.21
N GLY A 240 -24.60 2.44 17.21
CA GLY A 240 -23.36 3.07 17.65
C GLY A 240 -23.10 4.37 16.91
N ALA A 241 -23.07 5.47 17.65
CA ALA A 241 -22.61 6.75 17.13
C ALA A 241 -21.16 6.61 16.67
N TRP A 242 -20.76 7.36 15.65
CA TRP A 242 -19.38 7.35 15.16
C TRP A 242 -18.69 8.64 15.61
N GLU A 243 -17.52 8.50 16.23
CA GLU A 243 -16.74 9.65 16.70
C GLU A 243 -15.40 9.72 15.96
N VAL A 244 -14.99 10.95 15.63
CA VAL A 244 -13.69 11.25 15.04
C VAL A 244 -12.63 11.09 16.12
N VAL A 245 -11.67 10.19 15.90
CA VAL A 245 -10.48 10.01 16.74
C VAL A 245 -9.41 11.02 16.35
N THR A 246 -9.22 11.28 15.05
CA THR A 246 -8.22 12.25 14.54
C THR A 246 -8.60 12.73 13.14
N LEU A 247 -8.30 13.98 12.76
CA LEU A 247 -8.98 14.65 11.66
C LEU A 247 -8.41 14.53 10.23
N ASP A 248 -7.12 14.64 9.88
CA ASP A 248 -5.86 14.82 10.60
C ASP A 248 -5.17 13.55 11.17
N TRP A 249 -5.53 12.34 10.69
CA TRP A 249 -4.78 11.08 10.94
C TRP A 249 -3.56 10.91 10.00
N THR A 250 -2.48 10.33 10.52
CA THR A 250 -1.19 10.06 9.83
C THR A 250 -0.69 8.68 10.25
N ARG A 251 0.07 8.01 9.36
CA ARG A 251 0.64 6.68 9.58
C ARG A 251 1.80 6.41 8.63
N THR A 252 2.60 5.39 8.92
CA THR A 252 3.50 4.77 7.95
C THR A 252 2.88 3.47 7.46
N SER A 253 2.23 3.50 6.29
CA SER A 253 1.72 2.29 5.63
C SER A 253 2.87 1.57 4.91
N VAL A 254 3.12 0.32 5.27
CA VAL A 254 4.13 -0.54 4.62
C VAL A 254 3.44 -1.57 3.74
N LEU A 255 3.87 -1.65 2.47
CA LEU A 255 3.51 -2.75 1.58
C LEU A 255 4.30 -4.00 1.96
N PRO A 256 3.68 -5.19 2.03
CA PRO A 256 4.36 -6.42 2.45
C PRO A 256 5.46 -6.86 1.46
N PRO A 257 6.35 -7.79 1.84
CA PRO A 257 7.28 -8.41 0.88
C PRO A 257 6.52 -9.08 -0.29
N HIS A 258 7.12 -9.09 -1.48
CA HIS A 258 6.58 -9.82 -2.62
C HIS A 258 6.72 -11.33 -2.43
N LYS A 259 5.81 -12.12 -3.01
CA LYS A 259 5.97 -13.59 -3.09
C LYS A 259 7.02 -13.97 -4.14
N LYS A 260 7.57 -15.18 -4.05
CA LYS A 260 8.56 -15.67 -5.01
C LYS A 260 7.89 -15.95 -6.36
N PHE A 261 8.14 -15.09 -7.34
CA PHE A 261 7.69 -15.31 -8.72
C PHE A 261 8.60 -16.32 -9.43
N SER A 262 8.10 -17.55 -9.63
CA SER A 262 8.79 -18.66 -10.32
C SER A 262 7.81 -19.39 -11.24
N GLY A 263 8.31 -20.09 -12.26
CA GLY A 263 7.47 -20.78 -13.26
C GLY A 263 6.65 -19.84 -14.16
N PRO A 264 5.85 -20.37 -15.10
CA PRO A 264 5.03 -19.59 -16.03
C PRO A 264 4.01 -18.69 -15.33
N VAL A 265 3.35 -19.18 -14.27
CA VAL A 265 2.39 -18.37 -13.48
C VAL A 265 3.11 -17.22 -12.79
N GLY A 266 4.29 -17.50 -12.20
CA GLY A 266 5.10 -16.47 -11.56
C GLY A 266 5.63 -15.42 -12.54
N ALA A 267 6.02 -15.81 -13.76
CA ALA A 267 6.42 -14.87 -14.80
C ALA A 267 5.27 -13.90 -15.14
N PHE A 268 4.07 -14.41 -15.37
CA PHE A 268 2.88 -13.60 -15.62
C PHE A 268 2.52 -12.68 -14.43
N CYS A 269 2.46 -13.23 -13.21
CA CYS A 269 2.19 -12.45 -12.00
C CYS A 269 3.25 -11.35 -11.75
N ARG A 270 4.52 -11.60 -12.09
CA ARG A 270 5.59 -10.61 -11.96
C ARG A 270 5.34 -9.40 -12.86
N ILE A 271 4.93 -9.59 -14.11
CA ILE A 271 4.60 -8.49 -15.02
C ILE A 271 3.42 -7.67 -14.47
N GLY A 272 2.39 -8.34 -13.92
CA GLY A 272 1.27 -7.67 -13.26
C GLY A 272 1.70 -6.83 -12.05
N HIS A 273 2.56 -7.39 -11.19
CA HIS A 273 3.16 -6.69 -10.05
C HIS A 273 3.99 -5.49 -10.50
N ASP A 274 4.90 -5.66 -11.45
CA ASP A 274 5.86 -4.62 -11.85
C ASP A 274 5.16 -3.46 -12.59
N LYS A 275 4.12 -3.74 -13.39
CA LYS A 275 3.19 -2.72 -13.92
C LYS A 275 2.53 -1.91 -12.80
N TYR A 276 2.01 -2.56 -11.76
CA TYR A 276 1.40 -1.88 -10.60
C TYR A 276 2.41 -1.04 -9.82
N GLN A 277 3.63 -1.55 -9.58
CA GLN A 277 4.67 -0.76 -8.92
C GLN A 277 5.10 0.44 -9.76
N ASN A 278 5.20 0.29 -11.09
CA ASN A 278 5.50 1.40 -12.00
C ASN A 278 4.43 2.49 -11.93
N TYR A 279 3.15 2.12 -11.97
CA TYR A 279 2.02 3.05 -11.79
C TYR A 279 2.08 3.82 -10.45
N CYS A 280 2.42 3.12 -9.36
CA CYS A 280 2.56 3.77 -8.04
C CYS A 280 3.78 4.72 -7.96
N MET A 281 4.87 4.42 -8.67
CA MET A 281 6.03 5.32 -8.76
C MET A 281 5.75 6.52 -9.68
N GLN A 282 5.04 6.32 -10.79
CA GLN A 282 4.58 7.42 -11.66
C GLN A 282 3.67 8.38 -10.89
N SER A 283 2.72 7.85 -10.11
CA SER A 283 1.86 8.63 -9.21
C SER A 283 2.67 9.41 -8.15
N ALA A 284 3.79 8.84 -7.68
CA ALA A 284 4.69 9.50 -6.75
C ALA A 284 5.54 10.64 -7.37
N ILE A 285 5.64 10.77 -8.70
CA ILE A 285 6.38 11.89 -9.32
C ILE A 285 5.81 13.25 -8.87
N ARG A 286 4.48 13.37 -8.82
CA ARG A 286 3.81 14.60 -8.36
C ARG A 286 4.21 14.96 -6.92
N VAL A 287 4.23 13.95 -6.04
CA VAL A 287 4.68 14.06 -4.65
C VAL A 287 6.11 14.56 -4.57
N LEU A 288 7.03 13.89 -5.28
CA LEU A 288 8.45 14.24 -5.28
C LEU A 288 8.69 15.64 -5.85
N ARG A 289 7.93 16.06 -6.89
CA ARG A 289 8.04 17.40 -7.50
C ARG A 289 7.66 18.49 -6.49
N ILE A 290 6.56 18.28 -5.76
CA ILE A 290 6.14 19.15 -4.65
C ILE A 290 7.27 19.22 -3.61
N TYR A 291 7.81 18.09 -3.14
CA TYR A 291 8.92 18.08 -2.17
C TYR A 291 10.17 18.81 -2.66
N ALA A 292 10.54 18.61 -3.92
CA ALA A 292 11.73 19.24 -4.51
C ALA A 292 11.61 20.77 -4.58
N ILE A 293 10.43 21.27 -4.99
CA ILE A 293 10.15 22.71 -5.09
C ILE A 293 10.06 23.31 -3.67
N GLU A 294 9.35 22.66 -2.76
CA GLU A 294 9.21 23.12 -1.38
C GLU A 294 10.56 23.16 -0.66
N ALA A 295 11.37 22.11 -0.78
CA ALA A 295 12.70 22.06 -0.19
C ALA A 295 13.63 23.15 -0.73
N TYR A 296 13.58 23.42 -2.03
CA TYR A 296 14.41 24.44 -2.67
C TYR A 296 14.04 25.86 -2.23
N TYR A 297 12.75 26.20 -2.22
CA TYR A 297 12.29 27.57 -1.95
C TYR A 297 12.02 27.88 -0.46
N LEU A 298 11.67 26.90 0.38
CA LEU A 298 11.30 27.15 1.79
C LEU A 298 12.44 26.98 2.79
N GLN A 299 13.49 26.21 2.48
CA GLN A 299 14.52 25.89 3.48
C GLN A 299 15.66 26.90 3.55
N ASN A 300 15.86 27.69 2.50
CA ASN A 300 16.83 28.77 2.52
C ASN A 300 16.23 29.94 3.33
N ARG A 301 16.42 29.90 4.65
CA ARG A 301 15.72 30.69 5.69
C ARG A 301 15.83 32.23 5.61
N GLN A 302 16.36 32.79 4.53
CA GLN A 302 16.70 34.21 4.45
C GLN A 302 15.53 35.14 4.08
N SER A 303 14.38 34.60 3.63
CA SER A 303 13.19 35.40 3.30
C SER A 303 11.88 34.60 3.54
N PRO A 304 10.74 35.28 3.77
CA PRO A 304 9.42 34.67 3.63
C PRO A 304 9.25 34.16 2.19
N SER A 305 9.09 32.86 2.04
CA SER A 305 9.01 32.26 0.71
C SER A 305 7.64 32.52 0.10
N ALA A 306 7.61 33.27 -0.99
CA ALA A 306 6.42 33.42 -1.82
C ALA A 306 6.23 32.19 -2.72
N CYS A 307 4.99 31.97 -3.16
CA CYS A 307 4.69 30.98 -4.19
C CYS A 307 5.43 31.34 -5.49
N PRO A 308 6.23 30.43 -6.07
CA PRO A 308 6.99 30.72 -7.29
C PRO A 308 6.14 30.66 -8.56
N PHE A 309 4.83 30.41 -8.45
CA PHE A 309 3.90 30.50 -9.58
C PHE A 309 3.69 31.98 -9.97
N PRO A 310 3.88 32.37 -11.25
CA PRO A 310 3.74 33.75 -11.70
C PRO A 310 2.39 34.38 -11.32
N GLY A 311 2.45 35.56 -10.70
CA GLY A 311 1.24 36.31 -10.30
C GLY A 311 0.54 35.81 -9.03
N CYS A 312 0.98 34.73 -8.38
CA CYS A 312 0.32 34.24 -7.17
C CYS A 312 0.63 35.10 -5.92
N GLY A 313 1.90 35.42 -5.66
CA GLY A 313 2.34 36.31 -4.58
C GLY A 313 2.10 35.82 -3.13
N LEU A 314 1.37 34.73 -2.91
CA LEU A 314 1.05 34.22 -1.57
C LEU A 314 2.34 33.80 -0.83
N GLN A 315 2.50 34.23 0.42
CA GLN A 315 3.67 33.93 1.27
C GLN A 315 3.35 32.86 2.31
N PHE A 316 4.38 32.09 2.68
CA PHE A 316 4.27 30.98 3.63
C PHE A 316 5.23 31.18 4.81
N ALA A 317 4.72 30.92 6.02
CA ALA A 317 5.46 31.07 7.27
C ALA A 317 5.97 29.73 7.84
N LEU A 318 5.32 28.62 7.48
CA LEU A 318 5.63 27.29 7.99
C LEU A 318 5.90 26.30 6.83
N PRO A 319 6.85 25.36 6.98
CA PRO A 319 7.01 24.25 6.06
C PRO A 319 5.69 23.48 5.85
N GLY A 320 5.42 23.10 4.61
CA GLY A 320 4.23 22.38 4.18
C GLY A 320 3.07 23.27 3.75
N GLN A 321 3.04 24.56 4.13
CA GLN A 321 1.97 25.47 3.70
C GLN A 321 2.01 25.75 2.19
N TRP A 322 3.21 25.82 1.59
CA TRP A 322 3.33 25.99 0.13
C TRP A 322 2.78 24.76 -0.59
N ALA A 323 3.14 23.55 -0.15
CA ALA A 323 2.70 22.32 -0.82
C ALA A 323 1.17 22.14 -0.79
N ILE A 324 0.52 22.47 0.33
CA ILE A 324 -0.95 22.50 0.44
C ILE A 324 -1.53 23.49 -0.59
N HIS A 325 -1.04 24.73 -0.59
CA HIS A 325 -1.46 25.74 -1.55
C HIS A 325 -1.21 25.32 -3.01
N ALA A 326 -0.08 24.67 -3.31
CA ALA A 326 0.29 24.27 -4.65
C ALA A 326 -0.68 23.22 -5.21
N ILE A 327 -1.11 22.26 -4.37
CA ILE A 327 -2.17 21.29 -4.68
C ILE A 327 -3.51 21.99 -4.93
N ASP A 328 -3.91 22.90 -4.03
CA ASP A 328 -5.21 23.57 -4.09
C ASP A 328 -5.33 24.49 -5.30
N ALA A 329 -4.30 25.26 -5.59
CA ALA A 329 -4.25 26.15 -6.75
C ALA A 329 -3.91 25.40 -8.06
N ARG A 330 -3.47 24.13 -7.99
CA ARG A 330 -2.83 23.36 -9.09
C ARG A 330 -1.58 24.02 -9.66
N HIS A 331 -0.89 24.82 -8.85
CA HIS A 331 0.39 25.41 -9.23
C HIS A 331 1.51 24.37 -9.33
N ASP A 332 1.39 23.22 -8.66
CA ASP A 332 2.35 22.12 -8.73
C ASP A 332 2.51 21.51 -10.13
N GLU A 333 1.48 21.62 -10.96
CA GLU A 333 1.47 21.16 -12.35
C GLU A 333 2.17 22.15 -13.31
N GLY A 334 2.18 23.45 -12.97
CA GLY A 334 2.69 24.53 -13.82
C GLY A 334 4.03 25.16 -13.42
N ILE A 335 4.52 24.94 -12.19
CA ILE A 335 5.82 25.48 -11.73
C ILE A 335 6.98 24.68 -12.30
N ASP A 336 7.89 25.33 -13.01
CA ASP A 336 9.16 24.74 -13.45
C ASP A 336 10.06 24.31 -12.27
N LEU A 337 10.78 23.20 -12.44
CA LEU A 337 11.76 22.75 -11.45
C LEU A 337 12.93 23.76 -11.35
N PRO A 338 13.28 24.24 -10.14
CA PRO A 338 14.03 25.48 -9.97
C PRO A 338 15.53 25.40 -10.29
N SER A 339 16.08 24.19 -10.53
CA SER A 339 17.48 24.02 -10.90
C SER A 339 17.66 23.04 -12.08
N LYS A 340 18.75 23.21 -12.84
CA LYS A 340 19.13 22.26 -13.91
C LYS A 340 19.37 20.85 -13.34
N GLN A 341 19.95 20.75 -12.15
CA GLN A 341 20.19 19.48 -11.47
C GLN A 341 18.89 18.75 -11.13
N LEU A 342 17.90 19.44 -10.54
CA LEU A 342 16.59 18.84 -10.27
C LEU A 342 15.91 18.41 -11.58
N ARG A 343 15.94 19.23 -12.63
CA ARG A 343 15.40 18.83 -13.95
C ARG A 343 16.04 17.53 -14.48
N SER A 344 17.36 17.41 -14.43
CA SER A 344 18.06 16.17 -14.82
C SER A 344 17.56 14.98 -13.99
N LEU A 345 17.54 15.09 -12.67
CA LEU A 345 17.13 13.99 -11.79
C LEU A 345 15.69 13.50 -12.06
N PHE A 346 14.76 14.41 -12.34
CA PHE A 346 13.38 14.05 -12.72
C PHE A 346 13.28 13.46 -14.14
N GLN A 347 14.11 13.92 -15.07
CA GLN A 347 14.23 13.33 -16.42
C GLN A 347 14.80 11.90 -16.34
N ASP A 348 15.88 11.69 -15.58
CA ASP A 348 16.50 10.39 -15.34
C ASP A 348 15.54 9.40 -14.68
N HIS A 349 14.75 9.89 -13.70
CA HIS A 349 13.71 9.09 -13.05
C HIS A 349 12.57 8.74 -14.01
N SER A 350 12.08 9.70 -14.80
CA SER A 350 11.04 9.45 -15.81
C SER A 350 11.51 8.45 -16.87
N ALA A 351 12.75 8.56 -17.32
CA ALA A 351 13.37 7.61 -18.23
C ALA A 351 13.55 6.20 -17.60
N ARG A 352 13.83 6.11 -16.30
CA ARG A 352 13.82 4.84 -15.55
C ARG A 352 12.42 4.21 -15.55
N LEU A 353 11.36 4.96 -15.27
CA LEU A 353 9.99 4.44 -15.27
C LEU A 353 9.51 4.03 -16.67
N ALA A 354 9.93 4.76 -17.71
CA ALA A 354 9.70 4.37 -19.11
C ALA A 354 10.40 3.06 -19.47
N ARG A 355 11.65 2.84 -19.03
CA ARG A 355 12.35 1.56 -19.20
C ARG A 355 11.65 0.40 -18.48
N ILE A 356 11.17 0.61 -17.25
CA ILE A 356 10.38 -0.41 -16.53
C ILE A 356 9.09 -0.72 -17.28
N GLN A 357 8.41 0.29 -17.82
CA GLN A 357 7.20 0.09 -18.63
C GLN A 357 7.49 -0.75 -19.88
N GLN A 358 8.58 -0.44 -20.60
CA GLN A 358 8.99 -1.19 -21.78
C GLN A 358 9.34 -2.63 -21.44
N GLN A 359 10.12 -2.88 -20.37
CA GLN A 359 10.44 -4.23 -19.89
C GLN A 359 9.18 -5.05 -19.57
N CYS A 360 8.13 -4.44 -19.02
CA CYS A 360 6.84 -5.09 -18.78
C CYS A 360 6.04 -5.37 -20.08
N THR A 361 6.27 -4.61 -21.14
CA THR A 361 5.71 -4.86 -22.49
C THR A 361 6.48 -6.00 -23.16
N ASP A 362 7.82 -5.89 -23.24
CA ASP A 362 8.72 -6.88 -23.84
C ASP A 362 8.52 -8.27 -23.21
N ALA A 363 8.41 -8.34 -21.87
CA ALA A 363 8.16 -9.59 -21.15
C ALA A 363 6.77 -10.18 -21.44
N MET A 364 5.75 -9.35 -21.69
CA MET A 364 4.41 -9.83 -22.07
C MET A 364 4.40 -10.32 -23.52
N GLU A 365 5.13 -9.66 -24.42
CA GLU A 365 5.33 -10.11 -25.80
C GLU A 365 6.12 -11.43 -25.85
N GLY A 366 7.11 -11.60 -24.97
CA GLY A 366 7.80 -12.88 -24.75
C GLY A 366 6.82 -14.01 -24.38
N LEU A 367 5.99 -13.81 -23.35
CA LEU A 367 4.96 -14.80 -22.97
C LEU A 367 3.97 -15.09 -24.10
N ARG A 368 3.56 -14.09 -24.89
CA ARG A 368 2.69 -14.29 -26.06
C ARG A 368 3.38 -15.07 -27.18
N SER A 369 4.69 -14.92 -27.34
CA SER A 369 5.47 -15.72 -28.30
C SER A 369 5.65 -17.16 -27.81
N GLU A 370 5.85 -17.36 -26.51
CA GLU A 370 5.91 -18.68 -25.86
C GLU A 370 4.55 -19.41 -25.87
N TRP A 371 3.43 -18.67 -25.80
CA TRP A 371 2.07 -19.20 -25.91
C TRP A 371 1.76 -19.83 -27.27
N GLY A 372 2.45 -19.42 -28.34
CA GLY A 372 2.27 -19.99 -29.67
C GLY A 372 0.91 -19.72 -30.32
N LYS A 373 0.60 -20.51 -31.34
CA LYS A 373 -0.65 -20.37 -32.14
C LYS A 373 -1.78 -21.22 -31.57
N GLU A 374 -3.02 -20.82 -31.81
CA GLU A 374 -4.19 -21.66 -31.54
C GLU A 374 -4.05 -23.03 -32.24
N GLY A 375 -4.41 -24.11 -31.52
CA GLY A 375 -4.26 -25.50 -31.98
C GLY A 375 -2.82 -26.03 -32.05
N SER A 376 -1.78 -25.22 -31.76
CA SER A 376 -0.39 -25.69 -31.78
C SER A 376 -0.02 -26.54 -30.56
N THR A 377 0.94 -27.45 -30.73
CA THR A 377 1.53 -28.22 -29.62
C THR A 377 2.13 -27.29 -28.57
N GLN A 378 2.84 -26.25 -29.00
CA GLN A 378 3.42 -25.22 -28.15
C GLN A 378 2.38 -24.58 -27.21
N ARG A 379 1.20 -24.22 -27.75
CA ARG A 379 0.12 -23.69 -26.91
C ARG A 379 -0.38 -24.71 -25.91
N THR A 380 -0.63 -25.94 -26.35
CA THR A 380 -1.08 -27.03 -25.47
C THR A 380 -0.09 -27.29 -24.32
N GLU A 381 1.21 -27.25 -24.61
CA GLU A 381 2.28 -27.37 -23.61
C GLU A 381 2.30 -26.18 -22.63
N ALA A 382 2.16 -24.94 -23.13
CA ALA A 382 2.08 -23.74 -22.31
C ALA A 382 0.82 -23.73 -21.41
N GLU A 383 -0.35 -24.13 -21.94
CA GLU A 383 -1.57 -24.31 -21.16
C GLU A 383 -1.35 -25.31 -20.03
N HIS A 384 -0.81 -26.49 -20.36
CA HIS A 384 -0.57 -27.55 -19.41
C HIS A 384 0.43 -27.13 -18.33
N ALA A 385 1.53 -26.46 -18.69
CA ALA A 385 2.53 -25.98 -17.74
C ALA A 385 1.96 -24.94 -16.76
N PHE A 386 1.16 -23.98 -17.25
CA PHE A 386 0.54 -22.94 -16.43
C PHE A 386 -0.53 -23.52 -15.49
N VAL A 387 -1.44 -24.34 -16.02
CA VAL A 387 -2.49 -25.03 -15.25
C VAL A 387 -1.90 -25.99 -14.22
N SER A 388 -0.85 -26.74 -14.58
CA SER A 388 -0.14 -27.64 -13.66
C SER A 388 0.54 -26.87 -12.53
N GLN A 389 1.13 -25.70 -12.78
CA GLN A 389 1.67 -24.88 -11.70
C GLN A 389 0.57 -24.37 -10.77
N LEU A 390 -0.54 -23.84 -11.29
CA LEU A 390 -1.69 -23.42 -10.48
C LEU A 390 -2.24 -24.57 -9.60
N GLN A 391 -2.20 -25.81 -10.09
CA GLN A 391 -2.68 -26.98 -9.35
C GLN A 391 -1.79 -27.40 -8.17
N HIS A 392 -0.47 -27.13 -8.25
CA HIS A 392 0.52 -27.74 -7.35
C HIS A 392 1.38 -26.75 -6.56
N ASP A 393 1.45 -25.47 -6.96
CA ASP A 393 2.28 -24.45 -6.29
C ASP A 393 1.46 -23.69 -5.22
N PRO A 394 1.78 -23.80 -3.92
CA PRO A 394 1.02 -23.16 -2.84
C PRO A 394 1.07 -21.63 -2.86
N LEU A 395 2.00 -21.02 -3.63
CA LEU A 395 2.02 -19.57 -3.84
C LEU A 395 0.88 -19.10 -4.77
N TYR A 396 0.20 -20.02 -5.43
CA TYR A 396 -0.94 -19.77 -6.32
C TYR A 396 -2.14 -20.67 -6.00
N THR A 397 -2.35 -21.01 -4.72
CA THR A 397 -3.58 -21.67 -4.29
C THR A 397 -4.80 -20.77 -4.51
N HIS A 398 -5.91 -21.38 -4.90
CA HIS A 398 -7.23 -20.78 -5.15
C HIS A 398 -8.34 -21.61 -4.46
N GLU A 399 -9.57 -21.11 -4.46
CA GLU A 399 -10.77 -21.89 -4.08
C GLU A 399 -11.22 -22.82 -5.21
N TYR A 400 -11.07 -22.37 -6.44
CA TYR A 400 -11.59 -23.01 -7.65
C TYR A 400 -10.54 -23.90 -8.33
N PRO A 401 -10.97 -24.84 -9.19
CA PRO A 401 -10.06 -25.56 -10.08
C PRO A 401 -9.21 -24.57 -10.91
N PRO A 402 -7.94 -24.90 -11.21
CA PRO A 402 -7.02 -24.02 -11.93
C PRO A 402 -7.57 -23.38 -13.21
N ARG A 403 -8.35 -24.11 -14.01
CA ARG A 403 -8.95 -23.63 -15.26
C ARG A 403 -10.15 -22.68 -15.08
N ASP A 404 -10.70 -22.59 -13.87
CA ASP A 404 -11.79 -21.67 -13.53
C ASP A 404 -11.25 -20.40 -12.82
N SER A 405 -9.98 -20.43 -12.38
CA SER A 405 -9.34 -19.32 -11.67
C SER A 405 -9.25 -18.02 -12.50
N SER A 406 -9.33 -16.88 -11.84
CA SER A 406 -9.13 -15.56 -12.45
C SER A 406 -7.74 -15.36 -13.02
N ILE A 407 -6.70 -15.96 -12.40
CA ILE A 407 -5.34 -15.88 -12.94
C ILE A 407 -5.30 -16.55 -14.31
N TRP A 408 -5.90 -17.73 -14.44
CA TRP A 408 -6.01 -18.42 -15.72
C TRP A 408 -6.87 -17.65 -16.73
N ARG A 409 -8.08 -17.21 -16.35
CA ARG A 409 -8.96 -16.41 -17.22
C ARG A 409 -8.27 -15.14 -17.72
N ARG A 410 -7.58 -14.40 -16.83
CA ARG A 410 -6.83 -13.19 -17.19
C ARG A 410 -5.61 -13.50 -18.06
N TYR A 411 -4.90 -14.59 -17.79
CA TYR A 411 -3.79 -15.05 -18.63
C TYR A 411 -4.26 -15.37 -20.06
N GLN A 412 -5.34 -16.14 -20.22
CA GLN A 412 -5.93 -16.43 -21.53
C GLN A 412 -6.33 -15.13 -22.27
N ARG A 413 -7.04 -14.21 -21.63
CA ARG A 413 -7.43 -12.91 -22.23
C ARG A 413 -6.21 -12.11 -22.71
N GLU A 414 -5.14 -12.07 -21.92
CA GLU A 414 -3.89 -11.37 -22.24
C GLU A 414 -3.07 -12.05 -23.35
N MET A 415 -3.10 -13.39 -23.42
CA MET A 415 -2.40 -14.17 -24.45
C MET A 415 -3.13 -14.16 -25.80
N ASN A 416 -4.47 -14.18 -25.80
CA ASN A 416 -5.30 -14.11 -27.00
C ASN A 416 -5.50 -12.66 -27.53
N ASN A 417 -4.94 -11.65 -26.86
CA ASN A 417 -5.17 -10.22 -27.12
C ASN A 417 -6.65 -9.79 -27.05
N GLU A 418 -7.46 -10.44 -26.22
CA GLU A 418 -8.87 -10.10 -25.99
C GLU A 418 -9.05 -8.76 -25.26
N PHE A 419 -7.99 -8.26 -24.61
CA PHE A 419 -7.91 -6.89 -24.10
C PHE A 419 -7.74 -5.85 -25.24
N SER A 420 -8.77 -5.73 -26.06
CA SER A 420 -9.02 -4.52 -26.84
C SER A 420 -9.44 -3.40 -25.89
N TRP A 421 -8.55 -2.47 -25.58
CA TRP A 421 -8.91 -1.20 -24.93
C TRP A 421 -9.90 -0.44 -25.85
N ARG A 422 -11.18 -0.47 -25.49
CA ARG A 422 -12.28 0.31 -26.10
C ARG A 422 -12.99 1.09 -25.00
#